data_AF-A0A7X6TRQ2-F1
#
_entry.id   AF-A0A7X6TRQ2-F1
#
_cell.length_a   1.000
_cell.length_b   1.000
_cell.length_c   1.000
_cell.angle_alpha   90.00
_cell.angle_beta   90.00
_cell.angle_gamma   90.00
#
_symmetry.space_group_name_H-M   'P 1'
#
loop_
_entity.id
_entity.type
_entity.pdbx_description
1 polymer ?
#
loop_
_entity_poly.entity_id
_entity_poly.type
_entity_poly.pdbx_seq_one_letter_code
_entity_poly.pdbx_strand_id
1 'polypeptide(L)'
;MLIRNEQTLVGQLYPEAALKYQGKNIIDESIFFDLEHYLYKKPIAIGVFGAAVFEEEENAILSTQYMIENKKDAKAILEMIKSYFIQKKKEGKKYIVTFSGNNDFFVINHLFEKYHLDYIFKDEFTHVDLQREYEVRFKKNIGLKNLEKLYSIQRKGELMSGMTIAKTFSKVINDRDYIERMPKEKIRKILRYNEQDVVNLFRIMNRWEKVQIDDVLVLEEQLLLEKNEKLERRKILDGNGIEDLKMTEMGERAIE
;
A
#
# COMPACT_ATOMS: atom_id res chain seq x y z
N MET A 1 5.02 -13.76 15.82
CA MET A 1 4.83 -13.29 14.44
C MET A 1 3.74 -14.07 13.73
N LEU A 2 2.86 -13.37 13.01
CA LEU A 2 1.84 -13.96 12.15
C LEU A 2 2.38 -14.14 10.73
N ILE A 3 2.11 -15.30 10.13
CA ILE A 3 2.47 -15.64 8.75
C ILE A 3 1.19 -16.02 8.03
N ARG A 4 0.97 -15.44 6.84
CA ARG A 4 -0.21 -15.70 6.02
C ARG A 4 0.21 -15.90 4.57
N ASN A 5 -0.27 -16.97 3.96
CA ASN A 5 -0.16 -17.21 2.53
C ASN A 5 -1.56 -17.40 1.97
N GLU A 6 -1.87 -16.73 0.87
CA GLU A 6 -3.19 -16.78 0.24
C GLU A 6 -3.05 -16.94 -1.27
N GLN A 7 -4.04 -17.59 -1.85
CA GLN A 7 -4.16 -17.77 -3.29
C GLN A 7 -5.38 -17.02 -3.79
N THR A 8 -5.19 -16.11 -4.74
CA THR A 8 -6.27 -15.37 -5.39
C THR A 8 -6.28 -15.68 -6.88
N LEU A 9 -7.36 -16.28 -7.37
CA LEU A 9 -7.54 -16.53 -8.81
C LEU A 9 -7.55 -15.23 -9.61
N VAL A 10 -6.81 -15.21 -10.72
CA VAL A 10 -6.61 -14.02 -11.58
C VAL A 10 -7.80 -13.76 -12.51
N GLY A 11 -8.56 -14.80 -12.83
CA GLY A 11 -9.58 -14.72 -13.87
C GLY A 11 -8.92 -14.58 -15.24
N GLN A 12 -9.19 -13.48 -15.95
CA GLN A 12 -8.67 -13.25 -17.30
C GLN A 12 -7.34 -12.49 -17.30
N LEU A 13 -6.35 -13.04 -18.00
CA LEU A 13 -5.10 -12.38 -18.35
C LEU A 13 -5.27 -11.53 -19.62
N TYR A 14 -4.54 -10.42 -19.70
CA TYR A 14 -4.52 -9.57 -20.90
C TYR A 14 -3.07 -9.27 -21.32
N PRO A 15 -2.34 -10.26 -21.89
CA PRO A 15 -0.93 -10.10 -22.24
C PRO A 15 -0.64 -8.88 -23.13
N GLU A 16 -1.53 -8.58 -24.08
CA GLU A 16 -1.37 -7.41 -24.95
C GLU A 16 -1.66 -6.08 -24.27
N ALA A 17 -2.46 -6.10 -23.20
CA ALA A 17 -2.72 -4.93 -22.40
C ALA A 17 -1.82 -4.84 -21.15
N ALA A 18 -0.92 -5.79 -20.96
CA ALA A 18 -0.02 -5.79 -19.82
C ALA A 18 1.07 -4.72 -19.96
N LEU A 19 1.58 -4.22 -18.83
CA LEU A 19 2.72 -3.32 -18.81
C LEU A 19 3.92 -4.02 -19.46
N LYS A 20 4.50 -3.39 -20.49
CA LYS A 20 5.73 -3.85 -21.14
C LYS A 20 6.92 -3.03 -20.63
N TYR A 21 7.70 -3.59 -19.71
CA TYR A 21 8.92 -2.95 -19.23
C TYR A 21 10.05 -3.17 -20.24
N GLN A 22 10.58 -2.09 -20.81
CA GLN A 22 11.57 -2.15 -21.89
C GLN A 22 11.15 -3.07 -23.06
N GLY A 23 9.84 -3.03 -23.40
CA GLY A 23 9.27 -3.83 -24.48
C GLY A 23 8.97 -5.29 -24.13
N LYS A 24 9.23 -5.74 -22.89
CA LYS A 24 8.98 -7.11 -22.44
C LYS A 24 7.82 -7.18 -21.46
N ASN A 25 6.98 -8.20 -21.58
CA ASN A 25 6.08 -8.58 -20.49
C ASN A 25 6.93 -9.21 -19.37
N ILE A 26 6.81 -8.68 -18.16
CA ILE A 26 7.62 -9.09 -17.00
C ILE A 26 6.80 -9.68 -15.86
N ILE A 27 5.48 -9.87 -16.04
CA ILE A 27 4.57 -10.29 -14.98
C ILE A 27 5.03 -11.60 -14.30
N ASP A 28 5.39 -12.61 -15.09
CA ASP A 28 5.77 -13.93 -14.58
C ASP A 28 7.11 -13.91 -13.84
N GLU A 29 7.95 -12.89 -14.12
CA GLU A 29 9.25 -12.69 -13.49
C GLU A 29 9.19 -11.66 -12.34
N SER A 30 8.01 -11.18 -11.98
CA SER A 30 7.82 -10.08 -11.01
C SER A 30 7.42 -10.55 -9.61
N ILE A 31 7.95 -9.85 -8.61
CA ILE A 31 7.49 -9.86 -7.22
C ILE A 31 6.81 -8.51 -6.96
N PHE A 32 5.52 -8.51 -6.67
CA PHE A 32 4.79 -7.33 -6.24
C PHE A 32 5.02 -7.12 -4.76
N PHE A 33 5.44 -5.94 -4.34
CA PHE A 33 5.98 -5.69 -3.00
C PHE A 33 5.44 -4.40 -2.39
N ASP A 34 5.08 -4.48 -1.10
CA ASP A 34 4.61 -3.34 -0.29
C ASP A 34 4.91 -3.58 1.21
N LEU A 35 5.22 -2.51 1.95
CA LEU A 35 5.45 -2.57 3.40
C LEU A 35 4.50 -1.66 4.17
N GLU A 36 4.01 -2.15 5.29
CA GLU A 36 3.49 -1.30 6.35
C GLU A 36 4.56 -1.11 7.41
N HIS A 37 5.09 0.11 7.53
CA HIS A 37 6.26 0.37 8.38
C HIS A 37 6.00 1.40 9.49
N TYR A 38 6.73 1.26 10.60
CA TYR A 38 6.73 2.25 11.69
C TYR A 38 8.00 3.10 11.67
N LEU A 39 7.80 4.42 11.55
CA LEU A 39 8.83 5.44 11.53
C LEU A 39 8.70 6.36 12.74
N TYR A 40 9.81 6.66 13.42
CA TYR A 40 9.90 7.77 14.37
C TYR A 40 11.30 8.38 14.30
N LYS A 41 11.43 9.47 13.53
CA LYS A 41 12.69 10.10 13.07
C LYS A 41 13.56 9.20 12.17
N LYS A 42 13.67 7.90 12.50
CA LYS A 42 14.31 6.84 11.73
C LYS A 42 13.37 5.62 11.61
N PRO A 43 13.59 4.72 10.63
CA PRO A 43 12.87 3.45 10.58
C PRO A 43 13.10 2.60 11.83
N ILE A 44 12.00 2.12 12.43
CA ILE A 44 12.04 1.32 13.65
C ILE A 44 11.78 -0.16 13.36
N ALA A 45 10.71 -0.44 12.61
CA ALA A 45 10.28 -1.80 12.32
C ALA A 45 9.41 -1.85 11.05
N ILE A 46 9.43 -3.00 10.40
CA ILE A 46 8.42 -3.42 9.43
C ILE A 46 7.28 -4.04 10.23
N GLY A 47 6.10 -3.43 10.14
CA GLY A 47 4.88 -3.89 10.78
C GLY A 47 4.25 -5.05 10.02
N VAL A 48 4.08 -4.87 8.71
CA VAL A 48 3.68 -5.91 7.76
C VAL A 48 4.63 -5.89 6.58
N PHE A 49 5.14 -7.06 6.22
CA PHE A 49 5.68 -7.35 4.91
C PHE A 49 4.57 -7.93 4.04
N GLY A 50 4.36 -7.38 2.84
CA GLY A 50 3.51 -7.96 1.82
C GLY A 50 4.31 -8.23 0.55
N ALA A 51 4.15 -9.42 0.00
CA ALA A 51 4.59 -9.72 -1.36
C ALA A 51 3.58 -10.59 -2.09
N ALA A 52 3.55 -10.50 -3.41
CA ALA A 52 2.78 -11.39 -4.26
C ALA A 52 3.55 -11.77 -5.52
N VAL A 53 3.30 -12.97 -6.03
CA VAL A 53 3.82 -13.44 -7.31
C VAL A 53 2.66 -14.04 -8.11
N PHE A 54 2.73 -13.93 -9.44
CA PHE A 54 1.85 -14.68 -10.31
C PHE A 54 2.40 -16.08 -10.53
N GLU A 55 1.50 -17.07 -10.47
CA GLU A 55 1.74 -18.47 -10.79
C GLU A 55 0.88 -18.83 -12.01
N GLU A 56 1.54 -19.18 -13.11
CA GLU A 56 0.91 -19.39 -14.41
C GLU A 56 0.12 -20.71 -14.43
N GLU A 57 0.69 -21.78 -13.87
CA GLU A 57 0.07 -23.12 -13.84
C GLU A 57 -1.29 -23.10 -13.13
N GLU A 58 -1.38 -22.31 -12.05
CA GLU A 58 -2.57 -22.18 -11.22
C GLU A 58 -3.49 -21.01 -11.64
N ASN A 59 -3.05 -20.20 -12.61
CA ASN A 59 -3.64 -18.92 -12.99
C ASN A 59 -4.03 -18.08 -11.75
N ALA A 60 -3.09 -17.96 -10.82
CA ALA A 60 -3.33 -17.41 -9.49
C ALA A 60 -2.23 -16.47 -9.02
N ILE A 61 -2.61 -15.55 -8.14
CA ILE A 61 -1.68 -14.69 -7.41
C ILE A 61 -1.46 -15.32 -6.05
N LEU A 62 -0.22 -15.68 -5.76
CA LEU A 62 0.21 -16.19 -4.47
C LEU A 62 0.73 -15.01 -3.65
N SER A 63 0.00 -14.61 -2.61
CA SER A 63 0.43 -13.56 -1.70
C SER A 63 1.01 -14.16 -0.41
N THR A 64 2.08 -13.54 0.08
CA THR A 64 2.76 -13.89 1.33
C THR A 64 2.84 -12.65 2.19
N GLN A 65 2.45 -12.79 3.47
CA GLN A 65 2.50 -11.71 4.43
C GLN A 65 3.15 -12.17 5.73
N TYR A 66 4.02 -11.31 6.29
CA TYR A 66 4.56 -11.46 7.65
C TYR A 66 4.16 -10.25 8.47
N MET A 67 3.56 -10.45 9.64
CA MET A 67 3.19 -9.36 10.55
C MET A 67 3.79 -9.58 11.93
N ILE A 68 4.49 -8.57 12.43
CA ILE A 68 5.05 -8.62 13.78
C ILE A 68 3.94 -8.59 14.82
N GLU A 69 4.12 -9.36 15.89
CA GLU A 69 3.21 -9.40 17.03
C GLU A 69 3.76 -8.62 18.23
N ASN A 70 5.08 -8.41 18.27
CA ASN A 70 5.76 -7.60 19.28
C ASN A 70 7.16 -7.19 18.81
N LYS A 71 7.88 -6.44 19.66
CA LYS A 71 9.25 -5.98 19.37
C LYS A 71 10.28 -7.08 19.09
N LYS A 72 10.12 -8.28 19.66
CA LYS A 72 11.09 -9.38 19.45
C LYS A 72 11.06 -9.88 18.00
N ASP A 73 9.90 -9.78 17.34
CA ASP A 73 9.73 -10.18 15.95
C ASP A 73 10.43 -9.21 14.96
N ALA A 74 10.79 -8.00 15.39
CA ALA A 74 11.31 -6.95 14.51
C ALA A 74 12.61 -7.32 13.79
N LYS A 75 13.45 -8.19 14.39
CA LYS A 75 14.62 -8.75 13.70
C LYS A 75 14.25 -9.99 12.87
N ALA A 76 13.47 -10.91 13.45
CA ALA A 76 13.09 -12.16 12.81
C ALA A 76 12.37 -11.94 11.46
N ILE A 77 11.49 -10.93 11.38
CA ILE A 77 10.81 -10.58 10.14
C ILE A 77 11.79 -10.19 9.02
N LEU A 78 12.91 -9.53 9.33
CA LEU A 78 13.90 -9.14 8.32
C LEU A 78 14.64 -10.35 7.76
N GLU A 79 14.97 -11.33 8.61
CA GLU A 79 15.57 -12.59 8.18
C GLU A 79 14.62 -13.39 7.28
N MET A 80 13.32 -13.37 7.60
CA MET A 80 12.28 -13.98 6.76
C MET A 80 12.13 -13.27 5.43
N ILE A 81 12.11 -11.92 5.41
CA ILE A 81 12.05 -11.15 4.17
C ILE A 81 13.27 -11.44 3.28
N LYS A 82 14.47 -11.43 3.86
CA LYS A 82 15.70 -11.79 3.12
C LYS A 82 15.58 -13.20 2.52
N SER A 83 15.13 -14.17 3.31
CA SER A 83 14.96 -15.56 2.87
C SER A 83 13.92 -15.66 1.74
N TYR A 84 12.81 -14.93 1.83
CA TYR A 84 11.78 -14.86 0.80
C TYR A 84 12.35 -14.38 -0.54
N PHE A 85 13.06 -13.24 -0.55
CA PHE A 85 13.62 -12.70 -1.78
C PHE A 85 14.71 -13.59 -2.38
N ILE A 86 15.59 -14.18 -1.55
CA ILE A 86 16.58 -15.17 -2.02
C ILE A 86 15.89 -16.37 -2.67
N GLN A 87 14.81 -16.88 -2.06
CA GLN A 87 14.04 -17.98 -2.61
C GLN A 87 13.39 -17.58 -3.94
N LYS A 88 12.69 -16.44 -4.01
CA LYS A 88 12.04 -15.97 -5.24
C LYS A 88 13.04 -15.70 -6.36
N LYS A 89 14.25 -15.24 -6.04
CA LYS A 89 15.35 -15.13 -7.00
C LYS A 89 15.75 -16.48 -7.60
N LYS A 90 15.87 -17.53 -6.76
CA LYS A 90 16.16 -18.90 -7.22
C LYS A 90 15.03 -19.50 -8.06
N GLU A 91 13.79 -19.12 -7.79
CA GLU A 91 12.61 -19.46 -8.59
C GLU A 91 12.52 -18.65 -9.90
N GLY A 92 13.53 -17.84 -10.23
CA GLY A 92 13.64 -17.14 -11.51
C GLY A 92 13.01 -15.76 -11.55
N LYS A 93 12.51 -15.22 -10.42
CA LYS A 93 12.01 -13.84 -10.37
C LYS A 93 13.17 -12.85 -10.51
N LYS A 94 12.96 -11.80 -11.31
CA LYS A 94 13.99 -10.80 -11.68
C LYS A 94 13.59 -9.36 -11.37
N TYR A 95 12.29 -9.10 -11.19
CA TYR A 95 11.78 -7.76 -10.97
C TYR A 95 11.12 -7.64 -9.60
N ILE A 96 11.30 -6.48 -8.97
CA ILE A 96 10.46 -6.05 -7.86
C ILE A 96 9.59 -4.91 -8.35
N VAL A 97 8.28 -5.10 -8.26
CA VAL A 97 7.26 -4.13 -8.67
C VAL A 97 6.66 -3.50 -7.42
N THR A 98 6.65 -2.18 -7.37
CA THR A 98 6.08 -1.41 -6.25
C THR A 98 5.18 -0.29 -6.76
N PHE A 99 4.52 0.41 -5.84
CA PHE A 99 3.94 1.72 -6.10
C PHE A 99 4.53 2.75 -5.13
N SER A 100 5.26 3.75 -5.64
CA SER A 100 5.97 4.73 -4.78
C SER A 100 6.95 4.06 -3.79
N GLY A 101 7.69 3.05 -4.24
CA GLY A 101 8.43 2.11 -3.38
C GLY A 101 9.74 2.65 -2.78
N ASN A 102 10.13 3.88 -3.11
CA ASN A 102 11.36 4.50 -2.59
C ASN A 102 11.39 4.52 -1.05
N ASN A 103 10.24 4.76 -0.41
CA ASN A 103 10.12 4.76 1.05
C ASN A 103 10.28 3.35 1.63
N ASP A 104 9.68 2.34 0.99
CA ASP A 104 9.80 0.95 1.43
C ASP A 104 11.24 0.47 1.34
N PHE A 105 11.93 0.77 0.23
CA PHE A 105 13.34 0.45 0.06
C PHE A 105 14.22 1.20 1.06
N PHE A 106 13.96 2.48 1.31
CA PHE A 106 14.68 3.22 2.36
C PHE A 106 14.52 2.55 3.73
N VAL A 107 13.30 2.17 4.10
CA VAL A 107 13.01 1.52 5.37
C VAL A 107 13.70 0.17 5.50
N ILE A 108 13.53 -0.72 4.52
CA ILE A 108 14.09 -2.07 4.60
C ILE A 108 15.62 -2.06 4.57
N ASN A 109 16.23 -1.23 3.70
CA ASN A 109 17.68 -1.11 3.63
C ASN A 109 18.26 -0.56 4.95
N HIS A 110 17.63 0.47 5.54
CA HIS A 110 18.04 1.00 6.83
C HIS A 110 18.00 -0.07 7.93
N LEU A 111 16.93 -0.87 7.97
CA LEU A 111 16.79 -1.93 8.96
C LEU A 111 17.78 -3.07 8.72
N PHE A 112 18.04 -3.43 7.47
CA PHE A 112 19.02 -4.46 7.12
C PHE A 112 20.42 -4.03 7.56
N GLU A 113 20.82 -2.79 7.27
CA GLU A 113 22.09 -2.21 7.73
C GLU A 113 22.18 -2.23 9.26
N LYS A 114 21.15 -1.74 9.95
CA LYS A 114 21.08 -1.71 11.42
C LYS A 114 21.24 -3.07 12.08
N TYR A 115 20.73 -4.14 11.46
CA TYR A 115 20.80 -5.51 11.99
C TYR A 115 21.89 -6.36 11.32
N HIS A 116 22.80 -5.75 10.54
CA HIS A 116 23.91 -6.40 9.84
C HIS A 116 23.46 -7.56 8.94
N LEU A 117 22.34 -7.39 8.25
CA LEU A 117 21.84 -8.33 7.25
C LEU A 117 22.38 -7.94 5.89
N ASP A 118 23.44 -8.62 5.45
CA ASP A 118 24.07 -8.38 4.15
C ASP A 118 23.16 -8.87 3.02
N TYR A 119 22.42 -7.96 2.40
CA TYR A 119 21.57 -8.21 1.25
C TYR A 119 21.21 -6.88 0.56
N ILE A 120 21.55 -6.76 -0.72
CA ILE A 120 21.39 -5.53 -1.50
C ILE A 120 20.38 -5.78 -2.63
N PHE A 121 19.14 -5.34 -2.42
CA PHE A 121 18.04 -5.59 -3.36
C PHE A 121 18.32 -5.14 -4.80
N LYS A 122 19.00 -3.99 -4.97
CA LYS A 122 19.33 -3.42 -6.28
C LYS A 122 20.34 -4.25 -7.09
N ASP A 123 21.13 -5.09 -6.42
CA ASP A 123 22.11 -5.95 -7.07
C ASP A 123 21.44 -7.25 -7.56
N GLU A 124 20.32 -7.62 -6.92
CA GLU A 124 19.59 -8.87 -7.18
C GLU A 124 18.38 -8.69 -8.10
N PHE A 125 17.74 -7.52 -8.10
CA PHE A 125 16.50 -7.28 -8.84
C PHE A 125 16.46 -5.94 -9.55
N THR A 126 15.77 -5.91 -10.69
CA THR A 126 15.38 -4.67 -11.35
C THR A 126 14.12 -4.11 -10.70
N HIS A 127 14.18 -2.87 -10.24
CA HIS A 127 13.03 -2.18 -9.64
C HIS A 127 12.15 -1.52 -10.71
N VAL A 128 10.85 -1.79 -10.65
CA VAL A 128 9.82 -1.18 -11.48
C VAL A 128 8.80 -0.48 -10.57
N ASP A 129 8.70 0.85 -10.67
CA ASP A 129 7.75 1.63 -9.88
C ASP A 129 6.56 2.06 -10.74
N LEU A 130 5.37 1.53 -10.46
CA LEU A 130 4.16 1.80 -11.24
C LEU A 130 3.73 3.28 -11.18
N GLN A 131 4.06 4.02 -10.12
CA GLN A 131 3.80 5.46 -10.07
C GLN A 131 4.67 6.18 -11.11
N ARG A 132 5.95 5.81 -11.20
CA ARG A 132 6.88 6.40 -12.16
C ARG A 132 6.51 6.04 -13.60
N GLU A 133 6.13 4.79 -13.86
CA GLU A 133 5.66 4.37 -15.19
C GLU A 133 4.40 5.14 -15.60
N TYR A 134 3.47 5.39 -14.66
CA TYR A 134 2.29 6.22 -14.89
C TYR A 134 2.68 7.68 -15.21
N GLU A 135 3.58 8.27 -14.41
CA GLU A 135 4.06 9.64 -14.62
C GLU A 135 4.76 9.80 -15.97
N VAL A 136 5.57 8.83 -16.38
CA VAL A 136 6.24 8.84 -17.69
C VAL A 136 5.21 8.84 -18.81
N ARG A 137 4.16 8.02 -18.69
CA ARG A 137 3.11 7.84 -19.72
C ARG A 137 2.17 9.04 -19.82
N PHE A 138 1.66 9.55 -18.70
CA PHE A 138 0.59 10.56 -18.69
C PHE A 138 1.05 11.96 -18.25
N LYS A 139 2.31 12.11 -17.83
CA LYS A 139 2.89 13.38 -17.30
C LYS A 139 2.10 13.94 -16.11
N LYS A 140 1.53 13.05 -15.31
CA LYS A 140 0.67 13.37 -14.16
C LYS A 140 1.05 12.50 -12.96
N ASN A 141 0.92 13.04 -11.75
CA ASN A 141 1.07 12.27 -10.53
C ASN A 141 -0.26 11.64 -10.13
N ILE A 142 -0.20 10.45 -9.53
CA ILE A 142 -1.38 9.73 -9.02
C ILE A 142 -1.02 9.00 -7.73
N GLY A 143 -2.03 8.74 -6.89
CA GLY A 143 -1.94 7.82 -5.75
C GLY A 143 -2.56 6.46 -6.07
N LEU A 144 -2.14 5.40 -5.37
CA LEU A 144 -2.53 4.02 -5.68
C LEU A 144 -4.05 3.84 -5.77
N LYS A 145 -4.81 4.41 -4.83
CA LYS A 145 -6.28 4.32 -4.83
C LYS A 145 -6.93 4.89 -6.08
N ASN A 146 -6.39 5.99 -6.61
CA ASN A 146 -6.91 6.60 -7.84
C ASN A 146 -6.46 5.80 -9.07
N LEU A 147 -5.25 5.24 -9.04
CA LEU A 147 -4.79 4.33 -10.10
C LEU A 147 -5.67 3.07 -10.16
N GLU A 148 -6.01 2.49 -9.01
CA GLU A 148 -6.95 1.37 -8.92
C GLU A 148 -8.33 1.73 -9.50
N LYS A 149 -8.84 2.94 -9.23
CA LYS A 149 -10.10 3.41 -9.83
C LYS A 149 -10.04 3.41 -11.37
N LEU A 150 -8.94 3.89 -11.97
CA LEU A 150 -8.77 3.87 -13.43
C LEU A 150 -8.87 2.46 -14.01
N TYR A 151 -8.31 1.47 -13.32
CA TYR A 151 -8.37 0.06 -13.76
C TYR A 151 -9.63 -0.69 -13.29
N SER A 152 -10.63 0.03 -12.78
CA SER A 152 -11.88 -0.52 -12.25
C SER A 152 -11.64 -1.59 -11.17
N ILE A 153 -10.63 -1.38 -10.33
CA ILE A 153 -10.29 -2.26 -9.22
C ILE A 153 -11.02 -1.79 -7.97
N GLN A 154 -11.92 -2.65 -7.47
CA GLN A 154 -12.64 -2.40 -6.23
C GLN A 154 -11.90 -3.04 -5.05
N ARG A 155 -11.58 -2.23 -4.04
CA ARG A 155 -11.11 -2.74 -2.75
C ARG A 155 -12.27 -3.37 -1.98
N LYS A 156 -12.01 -4.52 -1.37
CA LYS A 156 -12.91 -5.19 -0.42
C LYS A 156 -12.55 -4.77 1.01
N GLY A 157 -13.54 -4.28 1.77
CA GLY A 157 -13.42 -3.93 3.19
C GLY A 157 -13.30 -2.42 3.45
N GLU A 158 -13.35 -2.05 4.72
CA GLU A 158 -13.31 -0.65 5.16
C GLU A 158 -11.97 0.03 4.87
N LEU A 159 -12.05 1.34 4.59
CA LEU A 159 -10.89 2.20 4.39
C LEU A 159 -10.07 2.33 5.67
N MET A 160 -8.84 1.83 5.65
CA MET A 160 -7.82 2.20 6.62
C MET A 160 -6.85 3.24 6.03
N SER A 161 -6.26 4.03 6.93
CA SER A 161 -5.18 4.95 6.60
C SER A 161 -3.85 4.38 7.09
N GLY A 162 -2.77 4.59 6.32
CA GLY A 162 -1.42 4.22 6.75
C GLY A 162 -1.03 4.85 8.09
N MET A 163 -1.57 6.03 8.43
CA MET A 163 -1.36 6.65 9.75
C MET A 163 -1.97 5.81 10.89
N THR A 164 -3.16 5.23 10.68
CA THR A 164 -3.80 4.33 11.66
C THR A 164 -2.96 3.06 11.85
N ILE A 165 -2.40 2.53 10.75
CA ILE A 165 -1.55 1.35 10.76
C ILE A 165 -0.23 1.65 11.50
N ALA A 166 0.44 2.76 11.17
CA ALA A 166 1.66 3.20 11.86
C ALA A 166 1.46 3.43 13.37
N LYS A 167 0.34 4.05 13.78
CA LYS A 167 -0.02 4.19 15.21
C LYS A 167 -0.25 2.84 15.88
N THR A 168 -0.77 1.86 15.14
CA THR A 168 -0.96 0.51 15.63
C THR A 168 0.38 -0.18 15.86
N PHE A 169 1.31 -0.09 14.90
CA PHE A 169 2.64 -0.69 15.05
C PHE A 169 3.51 0.02 16.09
N SER A 170 3.32 1.32 16.32
CA SER A 170 3.91 2.00 17.47
C SER A 170 3.52 1.33 18.79
N LYS A 171 2.24 0.95 18.95
CA LYS A 171 1.78 0.23 20.16
C LYS A 171 2.33 -1.19 20.22
N VAL A 172 2.30 -1.94 19.12
CA VAL A 172 2.86 -3.31 19.03
C VAL A 172 4.35 -3.35 19.41
N ILE A 173 5.12 -2.33 19.04
CA ILE A 173 6.55 -2.25 19.38
C ILE A 173 6.79 -1.88 20.86
N ASN A 174 5.94 -1.02 21.43
CA ASN A 174 6.15 -0.48 22.77
C ASN A 174 5.48 -1.30 23.88
N ASP A 175 4.47 -2.10 23.54
CA ASP A 175 3.71 -2.93 24.46
C ASP A 175 3.66 -4.37 23.94
N ARG A 176 4.33 -5.26 24.68
CA ARG A 176 4.55 -6.67 24.28
C ARG A 176 3.26 -7.47 24.17
N ASP A 177 2.24 -7.11 24.95
CA ASP A 177 0.98 -7.86 25.05
C ASP A 177 -0.16 -7.11 24.32
N TYR A 178 0.16 -6.02 23.61
CA TYR A 178 -0.83 -5.22 22.88
C TYR A 178 -1.57 -6.05 21.83
N ILE A 179 -0.87 -6.97 21.17
CA ILE A 179 -1.43 -7.81 20.11
C ILE A 179 -2.52 -8.76 20.65
N GLU A 180 -2.37 -9.28 21.87
CA GLU A 180 -3.33 -10.18 22.52
C GLU A 180 -4.63 -9.46 22.86
N ARG A 181 -4.52 -8.16 23.15
CA ARG A 181 -5.67 -7.27 23.42
C ARG A 181 -6.25 -6.65 22.16
N MET A 182 -5.60 -6.81 21.01
CA MET A 182 -6.08 -6.25 19.76
C MET A 182 -7.29 -7.04 19.26
N PRO A 183 -8.40 -6.38 18.87
CA PRO A 183 -9.50 -7.07 18.23
C PRO A 183 -9.01 -7.83 16.99
N LYS A 184 -9.34 -9.12 16.88
CA LYS A 184 -8.92 -9.97 15.74
C LYS A 184 -9.33 -9.37 14.39
N GLU A 185 -10.45 -8.67 14.36
CA GLU A 185 -10.93 -7.98 13.16
C GLU A 185 -9.99 -6.85 12.71
N LYS A 186 -9.34 -6.15 13.64
CA LYS A 186 -8.34 -5.12 13.31
C LYS A 186 -7.11 -5.74 12.65
N ILE A 187 -6.63 -6.87 13.15
CA ILE A 187 -5.51 -7.62 12.55
C ILE A 187 -5.89 -8.05 11.12
N ARG A 188 -7.08 -8.63 10.93
CA ARG A 188 -7.58 -9.01 9.61
C ARG A 188 -7.68 -7.83 8.66
N LYS A 189 -8.17 -6.68 9.11
CA LYS A 189 -8.23 -5.45 8.30
C LYS A 189 -6.84 -4.98 7.87
N ILE A 190 -5.84 -5.02 8.75
CA ILE A 190 -4.44 -4.69 8.42
C ILE A 190 -3.89 -5.63 7.35
N LEU A 191 -3.98 -6.94 7.58
CA LEU A 191 -3.48 -7.94 6.63
C LEU A 191 -4.19 -7.83 5.29
N ARG A 192 -5.53 -7.72 5.28
CA ARG A 192 -6.31 -7.56 4.04
C ARG A 192 -6.02 -6.26 3.29
N TYR A 193 -5.67 -5.18 3.99
CA TYR A 193 -5.29 -3.92 3.35
C TYR A 193 -3.99 -4.10 2.56
N ASN A 194 -2.92 -4.59 3.20
CA ASN A 194 -1.63 -4.81 2.56
C ASN A 194 -1.68 -5.93 1.49
N GLU A 195 -2.47 -6.98 1.70
CA GLU A 195 -2.69 -8.03 0.70
C GLU A 195 -3.29 -7.44 -0.59
N GLN A 196 -4.28 -6.56 -0.45
CA GLN A 196 -4.88 -5.91 -1.59
C GLN A 196 -3.92 -4.98 -2.31
N ASP A 197 -3.03 -4.29 -1.60
CA ASP A 197 -2.02 -3.43 -2.23
C ASP A 197 -1.16 -4.27 -3.18
N VAL A 198 -0.54 -5.36 -2.72
CA VAL A 198 0.33 -6.21 -3.57
C VAL A 198 -0.44 -6.94 -4.68
N VAL A 199 -1.65 -7.43 -4.42
CA VAL A 199 -2.49 -8.10 -5.43
C VAL A 199 -2.97 -7.10 -6.50
N ASN A 200 -3.25 -5.85 -6.10
CA ASN A 200 -3.72 -4.84 -7.03
C ASN A 200 -2.59 -4.33 -7.92
N LEU A 201 -1.33 -4.32 -7.48
CA LEU A 201 -0.19 -4.03 -8.36
C LEU A 201 -0.16 -4.99 -9.57
N PHE A 202 -0.38 -6.30 -9.33
CA PHE A 202 -0.52 -7.27 -10.41
C PHE A 202 -1.68 -6.92 -11.33
N ARG A 203 -2.87 -6.64 -10.77
CA ARG A 203 -4.07 -6.35 -11.57
C ARG A 203 -3.93 -5.10 -12.43
N ILE A 204 -3.24 -4.08 -11.90
CA ILE A 204 -2.88 -2.86 -12.62
C ILE A 204 -1.94 -3.23 -13.76
N MET A 205 -0.85 -3.94 -13.47
CA MET A 205 0.11 -4.35 -14.51
C MET A 205 -0.51 -5.19 -15.61
N ASN A 206 -1.37 -6.16 -15.28
CA ASN A 206 -2.07 -7.02 -16.25
C ASN A 206 -3.06 -6.25 -17.14
N ARG A 207 -3.38 -4.99 -16.84
CA ARG A 207 -4.38 -4.20 -17.58
C ARG A 207 -3.85 -2.85 -18.05
N TRP A 208 -2.56 -2.60 -17.92
CA TRP A 208 -1.91 -1.30 -18.13
C TRP A 208 -2.39 -0.53 -19.37
N GLU A 209 -2.44 -1.14 -20.55
CA GLU A 209 -2.82 -0.44 -21.79
C GLU A 209 -4.32 -0.17 -21.93
N LYS A 210 -5.15 -0.68 -21.00
CA LYS A 210 -6.60 -0.42 -21.02
C LYS A 210 -6.96 1.01 -20.66
N VAL A 211 -6.06 1.74 -19.99
CA VAL A 211 -6.29 3.14 -19.61
C VAL A 211 -5.65 4.06 -20.64
N GLN A 212 -6.44 5.02 -21.11
CA GLN A 212 -6.05 6.08 -22.04
C GLN A 212 -6.05 7.45 -21.34
N ILE A 213 -5.52 8.46 -22.03
CA ILE A 213 -5.45 9.82 -21.46
C ILE A 213 -6.84 10.39 -21.14
N ASP A 214 -7.86 10.08 -21.94
CA ASP A 214 -9.22 10.56 -21.71
C ASP A 214 -9.79 10.03 -20.38
N ASP A 215 -9.52 8.76 -20.04
CA ASP A 215 -9.92 8.18 -18.74
C ASP A 215 -9.27 8.93 -17.57
N VAL A 216 -8.01 9.33 -17.74
CA VAL A 216 -7.26 10.11 -16.74
C VAL A 216 -7.89 11.49 -16.54
N LEU A 217 -8.23 12.18 -17.63
CA LEU A 217 -8.85 13.50 -17.58
C LEU A 217 -10.24 13.46 -16.93
N VAL A 218 -11.05 12.46 -17.27
CA VAL A 218 -12.36 12.23 -16.64
C VAL A 218 -12.20 12.00 -15.13
N LEU A 219 -11.22 11.19 -14.70
CA LEU A 219 -10.99 10.98 -13.28
C LEU A 219 -10.55 12.27 -12.56
N GLU A 220 -9.69 13.09 -13.17
CA GLU A 220 -9.27 14.35 -12.57
C GLU A 220 -10.44 15.33 -12.38
N GLU A 221 -11.34 15.43 -13.36
CA GLU A 221 -12.55 16.23 -13.27
C GLU A 221 -13.45 15.75 -12.12
N GLN A 222 -13.68 14.44 -12.02
CA GLN A 222 -14.44 13.83 -10.93
C GLN A 222 -13.81 14.13 -9.55
N LEU A 223 -12.50 13.99 -9.43
CA LEU A 223 -11.78 14.26 -8.18
C LEU A 223 -11.82 15.74 -7.79
N LEU A 224 -11.81 16.65 -8.77
CA LEU A 224 -11.95 18.08 -8.52
C LEU A 224 -13.35 18.42 -8.01
N LEU A 225 -14.40 17.84 -8.61
CA LEU A 225 -15.78 17.98 -8.15
C LEU A 225 -15.94 17.45 -6.72
N GLU A 226 -15.47 16.22 -6.43
CA GLU A 226 -15.52 15.64 -5.08
C GLU A 226 -14.80 16.52 -4.04
N LYS A 227 -13.69 17.14 -4.42
CA LYS A 227 -12.91 18.02 -3.54
C LYS A 227 -13.69 19.31 -3.24
N ASN A 228 -14.30 19.90 -4.26
CA ASN A 228 -15.10 21.12 -4.11
C ASN A 228 -16.34 20.87 -3.24
N GLU A 229 -17.05 19.77 -3.45
CA GLU A 229 -18.20 19.40 -2.61
C GLU A 229 -17.80 19.21 -1.13
N LYS A 230 -16.66 18.56 -0.86
CA LYS A 230 -16.13 18.41 0.50
C LYS A 230 -15.76 19.74 1.14
N LEU A 231 -15.22 20.68 0.37
CA LEU A 231 -14.89 22.02 0.84
C LEU A 231 -16.15 22.81 1.17
N GLU A 232 -17.17 22.78 0.32
CA GLU A 232 -18.45 23.45 0.59
C GLU A 232 -19.15 22.87 1.82
N ARG A 233 -19.18 21.54 1.96
CA ARG A 233 -19.72 20.90 3.18
C ARG A 233 -18.98 21.34 4.45
N ARG A 234 -17.66 21.47 4.40
CA ARG A 234 -16.87 21.98 5.55
C ARG A 234 -17.20 23.44 5.86
N LYS A 235 -17.31 24.31 4.84
CA LYS A 235 -17.70 25.71 5.04
C LYS A 235 -19.07 25.85 5.70
N ILE A 236 -20.04 25.01 5.33
CA ILE A 236 -21.37 25.01 5.97
C ILE A 236 -21.26 24.60 7.45
N LEU A 237 -20.50 23.53 7.74
CA LEU A 237 -20.29 23.05 9.11
C LEU A 237 -19.56 24.09 9.98
N ASP A 238 -18.52 24.73 9.44
CA ASP A 238 -17.73 25.74 10.15
C ASP A 238 -18.47 27.08 10.26
N GLY A 239 -19.30 27.43 9.27
CA GLY A 239 -20.13 28.64 9.24
C GLY A 239 -21.30 28.60 10.23
N ASN A 240 -21.96 27.46 10.37
CA ASN A 240 -23.02 27.26 11.37
C ASN A 240 -22.49 27.32 12.81
N GLY A 241 -21.21 27.00 13.04
CA GLY A 241 -20.56 27.17 14.34
C GLY A 241 -20.39 28.64 14.76
N ILE A 242 -20.38 29.59 13.82
CA ILE A 242 -20.28 31.04 14.10
C ILE A 242 -21.66 31.63 14.43
N GLU A 243 -22.73 31.12 13.83
CA GLU A 243 -24.10 31.55 14.17
C GLU A 243 -24.52 31.08 15.57
N ASP A 244 -24.14 29.86 15.99
CA ASP A 244 -24.40 29.37 17.36
C ASP A 244 -23.63 30.15 18.44
N LEU A 245 -22.42 30.65 18.14
CA LEU A 245 -21.65 31.53 19.04
C LEU A 245 -22.24 32.95 19.13
N LYS A 246 -22.79 33.48 18.03
CA LYS A 246 -23.48 34.80 18.04
C LYS A 246 -24.82 34.74 18.76
N MET A 247 -25.54 33.61 18.68
CA MET A 247 -26.80 33.41 19.40
C MET A 247 -26.59 33.24 20.92
N THR A 248 -25.41 32.77 21.36
CA THR A 248 -25.07 32.72 22.80
C THR A 248 -24.61 34.08 23.33
N GLU A 249 -23.80 34.86 22.59
CA GLU A 249 -23.38 36.20 23.02
C GLU A 249 -24.51 37.26 23.01
N MET A 250 -25.52 37.11 22.14
CA MET A 250 -26.70 38.00 22.15
C MET A 250 -27.73 37.64 23.23
N GLY A 251 -27.68 36.41 23.80
CA GLY A 251 -28.55 35.98 24.89
C GLY A 251 -28.10 36.47 26.27
N GLU A 252 -26.81 36.75 26.46
CA GLU A 252 -26.26 37.21 27.75
C GLU A 252 -26.32 38.73 27.96
N ARG A 253 -26.59 39.53 26.91
CA ARG A 253 -26.73 41.00 27.01
C ARG A 253 -28.16 41.51 27.19
N ALA A 254 -29.14 40.62 27.34
CA ALA A 254 -30.54 40.98 27.54
C ALA A 254 -31.02 40.84 29.01
N ILE A 255 -30.10 40.63 29.95
CA ILE A 255 -30.38 40.56 31.39
C ILE A 255 -29.39 41.44 32.15
N GLU A 256 -29.51 42.75 31.97
CA GLU A 256 -29.08 43.81 32.92
C GLU A 256 -30.01 45.02 32.70
#